data_AF-A0A937WCT7-F1
#
_entry.id   AF-A0A937WCT7-F1
#
_cell.length_a   1.000
_cell.length_b   1.000
_cell.length_c   1.000
_cell.angle_alpha   90.00
_cell.angle_beta   90.00
_cell.angle_gamma   90.00
#
_symmetry.space_group_name_H-M   'P 1'
#
loop_
_entity.id
_entity.type
_entity.pdbx_description
1 polymer ?
#
loop_
_entity_poly.entity_id
_entity_poly.type
_entity_poly.pdbx_seq_one_letter_code
_entity_poly.pdbx_strand_id
1 'polypeptide(L)'
;MKIIVTLIIALCLVACGKVDYQEVPGVDKEVNEVGKIIAKFQRSEVWTGGNEYSGCYTWEHREKFLKNKGLERIAAKAKGNRDFMRGIVALKRIPTDKQNEILKIWGKPIDPTWRQTGRIGDGTTEAGWETERDIAETLTKLAKNLLSLQ
;
A
#
# COMPACT_ATOMS: atom_id res chain seq x y z
N MET A 1 43.54 -15.02 25.13
CA MET A 1 42.24 -15.13 24.44
C MET A 1 41.49 -13.81 24.60
N LYS A 2 41.27 -13.06 23.52
CA LYS A 2 40.46 -11.82 23.54
C LYS A 2 39.13 -12.12 22.88
N ILE A 3 38.04 -12.05 23.64
CA ILE A 3 36.67 -12.24 23.16
C ILE A 3 36.24 -10.91 22.53
N ILE A 4 36.03 -10.91 21.21
CA ILE A 4 35.48 -9.76 20.48
C ILE A 4 33.96 -9.86 20.61
N VAL A 5 33.37 -9.02 21.45
CA VAL A 5 31.92 -8.84 21.56
C VAL A 5 31.51 -7.86 20.47
N THR A 6 31.00 -8.39 19.35
CA THR A 6 30.42 -7.57 18.28
C THR A 6 29.01 -7.15 18.70
N LEU A 7 28.91 -5.93 19.22
CA LEU A 7 27.65 -5.26 19.54
C LEU A 7 27.00 -4.79 18.23
N ILE A 8 25.98 -5.51 17.75
CA ILE A 8 25.16 -5.04 16.62
C ILE A 8 24.22 -3.96 17.15
N ILE A 9 24.58 -2.70 16.91
CA ILE A 9 23.72 -1.56 17.14
C ILE A 9 22.70 -1.53 16.00
N ALA A 10 21.49 -2.03 16.27
CA ALA A 10 20.33 -1.81 15.43
C ALA A 10 19.97 -0.31 15.47
N LEU A 11 20.41 0.42 14.45
CA LEU A 11 20.08 1.82 14.25
C LEU A 11 18.59 1.92 13.90
N CYS A 12 17.73 2.11 14.90
CA CYS A 12 16.35 2.56 14.69
C CYS A 12 16.39 4.02 14.25
N LEU A 13 16.62 4.25 12.96
CA LEU A 13 16.34 5.53 12.32
C LEU A 13 14.81 5.71 12.27
N VAL A 14 14.29 6.44 13.25
CA VAL A 14 12.97 7.08 13.15
C VAL A 14 13.13 8.22 12.16
N ALA A 15 13.17 7.88 10.87
CA ALA A 15 12.93 8.85 9.83
C ALA A 15 11.44 9.21 9.90
N CYS A 16 11.15 10.50 10.07
CA CYS A 16 9.87 11.10 9.71
C CYS A 16 9.74 11.00 8.17
N GLY A 17 9.62 9.77 7.68
CA GLY A 17 9.47 9.42 6.29
C GLY A 17 8.00 9.34 6.00
N LYS A 18 7.57 10.03 4.93
CA LYS A 18 6.30 9.70 4.26
C LYS A 18 6.21 8.18 4.21
N VAL A 19 5.12 7.59 4.72
CA VAL A 19 5.00 6.13 4.69
C VAL A 19 4.86 5.72 3.23
N ASP A 20 6.01 5.36 2.66
CA ASP A 20 6.22 4.88 1.31
C ASP A 20 6.18 3.35 1.32
N TYR A 21 5.73 2.78 0.21
CA TYR A 21 5.71 1.33 0.02
C TYR A 21 7.07 0.70 0.36
N GLN A 22 7.07 -0.28 1.27
CA GLN A 22 8.25 -1.08 1.56
C GLN A 22 8.46 -2.12 0.46
N GLU A 23 9.57 -1.99 -0.27
CA GLU A 23 9.95 -2.94 -1.31
C GLU A 23 10.16 -4.34 -0.72
N VAL A 24 9.72 -5.36 -1.48
CA VAL A 24 9.97 -6.76 -1.17
C VAL A 24 11.41 -7.08 -1.61
N PRO A 25 12.28 -7.55 -0.71
CA PRO A 25 13.65 -7.91 -1.08
C PRO A 25 13.66 -9.16 -1.96
N GLY A 26 14.56 -9.19 -2.95
CA GLY A 26 14.79 -10.37 -3.79
C GLY A 26 13.72 -10.63 -4.87
N VAL A 27 12.88 -9.64 -5.20
CA VAL A 27 11.97 -9.70 -6.35
C VAL A 27 12.35 -8.68 -7.41
N ASP A 28 11.92 -8.94 -8.64
CA ASP A 28 12.14 -8.03 -9.78
C ASP A 28 11.61 -6.62 -9.47
N LYS A 29 12.29 -5.60 -10.01
CA LYS A 29 11.90 -4.19 -9.86
C LYS A 29 10.46 -3.96 -10.31
N GLU A 30 10.05 -4.63 -11.37
CA GLU A 30 8.70 -4.57 -11.93
C GLU A 30 7.63 -5.06 -10.95
N VAL A 31 7.95 -6.05 -10.12
CA VAL A 31 7.04 -6.52 -9.06
C VAL A 31 6.92 -5.47 -7.97
N ASN A 32 8.05 -4.90 -7.52
CA ASN A 32 8.03 -3.79 -6.56
C ASN A 32 7.28 -2.55 -7.08
N GLU A 33 7.31 -2.31 -8.39
CA GLU A 33 6.56 -1.21 -9.02
C GLU A 33 5.04 -1.36 -8.84
N VAL A 34 4.51 -2.59 -8.83
CA VAL A 34 3.07 -2.82 -8.57
C VAL A 34 2.70 -2.36 -7.17
N GLY A 35 3.50 -2.71 -6.16
CA GLY A 35 3.27 -2.29 -4.79
C GLY A 35 3.33 -0.76 -4.63
N LYS A 36 4.27 -0.11 -5.31
CA LYS A 36 4.34 1.37 -5.37
C LYS A 36 3.11 1.98 -6.02
N ILE A 37 2.62 1.41 -7.11
CA ILE A 37 1.40 1.87 -7.78
C ILE A 37 0.18 1.72 -6.87
N ILE A 38 0.06 0.61 -6.15
CA ILE A 38 -1.02 0.38 -5.18
C ILE A 38 -0.98 1.42 -4.05
N ALA A 39 0.20 1.65 -3.47
CA ALA A 39 0.41 2.69 -2.46
C ALA A 39 0.08 4.10 -3.00
N LYS A 40 0.47 4.40 -4.23
CA LYS A 40 0.16 5.68 -4.88
C LYS A 40 -1.33 5.90 -5.05
N PHE A 41 -2.10 4.86 -5.41
CA PHE A 41 -3.56 4.98 -5.49
C PHE A 41 -4.19 5.26 -4.13
N GLN A 42 -3.72 4.60 -3.07
CA GLN A 42 -4.18 4.88 -1.70
C GLN A 42 -3.93 6.35 -1.33
N ARG A 43 -2.70 6.86 -1.49
CA ARG A 43 -2.34 8.27 -1.22
C ARG A 43 -3.07 9.29 -2.08
N SER A 44 -3.41 8.93 -3.32
CA SER A 44 -4.06 9.88 -4.22
C SER A 44 -5.53 10.14 -3.86
N GLU A 45 -6.13 9.24 -3.08
CA GLU A 45 -7.53 9.31 -2.70
C GLU A 45 -7.68 9.65 -1.22
N VAL A 46 -6.81 9.11 -0.37
CA VAL A 46 -6.80 9.36 1.08
C VAL A 46 -5.65 10.30 1.41
N TRP A 47 -5.99 11.49 1.91
CA TRP A 47 -5.01 12.46 2.39
C TRP A 47 -5.05 12.55 3.92
N THR A 48 -3.90 12.89 4.44
CA THR A 48 -3.72 13.18 5.84
C THR A 48 -4.04 14.65 6.12
N GLY A 49 -4.80 14.93 7.18
CA GLY A 49 -4.92 16.30 7.71
C GLY A 49 -3.71 16.66 8.58
N GLY A 50 -3.39 17.94 8.70
CA GLY A 50 -2.20 18.37 9.45
C GLY A 50 -1.98 19.87 9.60
N ASN A 51 -2.91 20.71 9.14
CA ASN A 51 -2.90 22.14 9.42
C ASN A 51 -4.33 22.69 9.47
N GLU A 52 -4.47 23.92 9.93
CA GLU A 52 -5.74 24.63 10.17
C GLU A 52 -6.61 24.82 8.90
N TYR A 53 -6.08 24.54 7.70
CA TYR A 53 -6.76 24.73 6.42
C TYR A 53 -7.09 23.44 5.66
N SER A 54 -6.56 22.28 6.06
CA SER A 54 -6.85 20.99 5.42
C SER A 54 -7.33 19.97 6.44
N GLY A 55 -8.66 19.82 6.55
CA GLY A 55 -9.28 18.77 7.35
C GLY A 55 -8.86 17.37 6.90
N CYS A 56 -8.80 16.43 7.84
CA CYS A 56 -8.49 15.03 7.55
C CYS A 56 -9.52 14.39 6.62
N TYR A 57 -9.16 13.29 5.95
CA TYR A 57 -10.13 12.44 5.26
C TYR A 57 -11.24 11.98 6.23
N THR A 58 -12.51 11.96 5.82
CA THR A 58 -13.66 11.72 6.73
C THR A 58 -14.60 10.66 6.16
N TRP A 59 -15.62 10.27 6.93
CA TRP A 59 -16.66 9.36 6.46
C TRP A 59 -17.44 9.93 5.26
N GLU A 60 -17.72 11.24 5.25
CA GLU A 60 -18.37 11.89 4.10
C GLU A 60 -17.50 11.77 2.82
N HIS A 61 -16.19 11.93 2.95
CA HIS A 61 -15.25 11.71 1.84
C HIS A 61 -15.30 10.26 1.34
N ARG A 62 -15.32 9.28 2.26
CA ARG A 62 -15.48 7.85 1.90
C ARG A 62 -16.81 7.58 1.20
N GLU A 63 -17.91 8.08 1.73
CA GLU A 63 -19.24 7.91 1.11
C GLU A 63 -19.27 8.49 -0.30
N LYS A 64 -18.71 9.69 -0.49
CA LYS A 64 -18.59 10.31 -1.81
C LYS A 64 -17.69 9.49 -2.75
N PHE A 65 -16.57 8.97 -2.26
CA PHE A 65 -15.67 8.11 -3.03
C PHE A 65 -16.39 6.84 -3.53
N LEU A 66 -17.09 6.14 -2.64
CA LEU A 66 -17.84 4.92 -2.98
C LEU A 66 -19.03 5.21 -3.90
N LYS A 67 -19.82 6.25 -3.61
CA LYS A 67 -20.95 6.68 -4.46
C LYS A 67 -20.50 6.98 -5.89
N ASN A 68 -19.29 7.50 -6.05
CA ASN A 68 -18.70 7.80 -7.36
C ASN A 68 -17.90 6.64 -7.98
N LYS A 69 -18.14 5.40 -7.52
CA LYS A 69 -17.49 4.18 -8.04
C LYS A 69 -15.97 4.27 -8.00
N GLY A 70 -15.43 4.79 -6.89
CA GLY A 70 -14.00 5.05 -6.72
C GLY A 70 -13.15 3.79 -6.90
N LEU A 71 -13.59 2.66 -6.33
CA LEU A 71 -12.87 1.38 -6.41
C LEU A 71 -12.81 0.87 -7.86
N GLU A 72 -13.91 0.92 -8.60
CA GLU A 72 -13.97 0.49 -9.99
C GLU A 72 -13.11 1.37 -10.89
N ARG A 73 -13.13 2.69 -10.65
CA ARG A 73 -12.28 3.65 -11.38
C ARG A 73 -10.81 3.37 -11.15
N ILE A 74 -10.41 3.09 -9.91
CA ILE A 74 -9.02 2.75 -9.57
C ILE A 74 -8.61 1.43 -10.20
N ALA A 75 -9.44 0.39 -10.12
CA ALA A 75 -9.18 -0.89 -10.77
C ALA A 75 -9.02 -0.73 -12.29
N ALA A 76 -9.88 0.05 -12.94
CA ALA A 76 -9.78 0.34 -14.37
C ALA A 76 -8.49 1.10 -14.72
N LYS A 77 -8.12 2.13 -13.93
CA LYS A 77 -6.86 2.87 -14.11
C LYS A 77 -5.63 1.97 -13.93
N ALA A 78 -5.62 1.10 -12.92
CA ALA A 78 -4.53 0.16 -12.69
C ALA A 78 -4.41 -0.87 -13.83
N LYS A 79 -5.53 -1.42 -14.29
CA LYS A 79 -5.55 -2.33 -15.45
C LYS A 79 -5.04 -1.66 -16.74
N GLY A 80 -5.30 -0.37 -16.91
CA GLY A 80 -4.78 0.43 -18.02
C GLY A 80 -3.32 0.90 -17.86
N ASN A 81 -2.71 0.71 -16.68
CA ASN A 81 -1.35 1.14 -16.40
C ASN A 81 -0.33 0.10 -16.90
N ARG A 82 0.59 0.52 -17.78
CA ARG A 82 1.59 -0.38 -18.39
C ARG A 82 2.57 -0.97 -17.38
N ASP A 83 3.03 -0.16 -16.42
CA ASP A 83 3.98 -0.62 -15.40
C ASP A 83 3.33 -1.61 -14.45
N PHE A 84 2.06 -1.39 -14.09
CA PHE A 84 1.27 -2.35 -13.32
C PHE A 84 1.18 -3.69 -14.06
N MET A 85 0.77 -3.68 -15.34
CA MET A 85 0.65 -4.90 -16.14
C MET A 85 1.98 -5.61 -16.34
N ARG A 86 3.08 -4.88 -16.55
CA ARG A 86 4.43 -5.45 -16.65
C ARG A 86 4.82 -6.16 -15.36
N GLY A 87 4.52 -5.54 -14.21
CA GLY A 87 4.76 -6.16 -12.91
C GLY A 87 3.91 -7.41 -12.65
N ILE A 88 2.65 -7.44 -13.12
CA ILE A 88 1.84 -8.68 -13.07
C ILE A 88 2.49 -9.79 -13.90
N VAL A 89 3.01 -9.49 -15.10
CA VAL A 89 3.73 -10.47 -15.92
C VAL A 89 5.01 -10.96 -15.24
N ALA A 90 5.76 -10.06 -14.61
CA ALA A 90 6.95 -10.44 -13.83
C ALA A 90 6.59 -11.35 -12.64
N LEU A 91 5.50 -11.04 -11.94
CA LEU A 91 5.01 -11.82 -10.79
C LEU A 91 4.67 -13.26 -11.17
N LYS A 92 4.25 -13.55 -12.41
CA LYS A 92 3.98 -14.93 -12.87
C LYS A 92 5.19 -15.85 -12.83
N ARG A 93 6.41 -15.30 -12.90
CA ARG A 93 7.66 -16.08 -12.88
C ARG A 93 8.08 -16.47 -11.46
N ILE A 94 7.42 -15.88 -10.46
CA ILE A 94 7.70 -16.13 -9.04
C ILE A 94 6.90 -17.37 -8.59
N PRO A 95 7.45 -18.24 -7.73
CA PRO A 95 6.70 -19.35 -7.12
C PRO A 95 5.40 -18.91 -6.42
N THR A 96 4.34 -19.72 -6.51
CA THR A 96 2.99 -19.37 -6.03
C THR A 96 2.93 -19.01 -4.55
N ASP A 97 3.69 -19.71 -3.70
CA ASP A 97 3.84 -19.39 -2.29
C ASP A 97 4.38 -17.97 -2.09
N LYS A 98 5.42 -17.61 -2.85
CA LYS A 98 6.01 -16.27 -2.81
C LYS A 98 5.09 -15.20 -3.42
N GLN A 99 4.32 -15.53 -4.48
CA GLN A 99 3.27 -14.66 -4.99
C GLN A 99 2.24 -14.34 -3.90
N ASN A 100 1.81 -15.33 -3.13
CA ASN A 100 0.85 -15.15 -2.05
C ASN A 100 1.38 -14.24 -0.93
N GLU A 101 2.66 -14.36 -0.58
CA GLU A 101 3.32 -13.44 0.35
C GLU A 101 3.31 -11.99 -0.16
N ILE A 102 3.67 -11.78 -1.43
CA ILE A 102 3.70 -10.47 -2.07
C ILE A 102 2.31 -9.85 -2.11
N LEU A 103 1.31 -10.62 -2.54
CA LEU A 103 -0.09 -10.18 -2.58
C LEU A 103 -0.63 -9.84 -1.17
N LYS A 104 -0.20 -10.56 -0.14
CA LYS A 104 -0.55 -10.25 1.26
C LYS A 104 0.06 -8.93 1.73
N ILE A 105 1.24 -8.57 1.23
CA ILE A 105 1.87 -7.27 1.52
C ILE A 105 1.10 -6.16 0.81
N TRP A 106 0.78 -6.33 -0.48
CA TRP A 106 0.03 -5.35 -1.28
C TRP A 106 -1.40 -5.10 -0.79
N GLY A 107 -2.03 -6.09 -0.16
CA GLY A 107 -3.37 -5.97 0.39
C GLY A 107 -3.48 -5.17 1.69
N LYS A 108 -2.40 -4.53 2.15
CA LYS A 108 -2.39 -3.75 3.39
C LYS A 108 -2.56 -2.25 3.11
N PRO A 109 -3.27 -1.53 4.00
CA PRO A 109 -3.20 -0.08 4.07
C PRO A 109 -1.76 0.40 4.23
N ILE A 110 -1.45 1.53 3.59
CA ILE A 110 -0.13 2.15 3.72
C ILE A 110 0.01 2.88 5.05
N ASP A 111 -1.07 3.45 5.61
CA ASP A 111 -1.03 4.09 6.92
C ASP A 111 -1.71 3.26 8.01
N PRO A 112 -1.13 3.19 9.22
CA PRO A 112 -1.85 2.73 10.40
C PRO A 112 -2.79 3.83 10.97
N THR A 113 -3.93 3.44 11.52
CA THR A 113 -4.93 4.39 12.10
C THR A 113 -4.61 4.84 13.53
N TRP A 114 -5.31 5.89 13.97
CA TRP A 114 -5.51 6.17 15.40
C TRP A 114 -5.93 4.94 16.22
N ARG A 115 -6.85 4.13 15.69
CA ARG A 115 -7.34 2.90 16.34
C ARG A 115 -6.23 1.87 16.58
N GLN A 116 -5.17 1.89 15.77
CA GLN A 116 -4.01 1.00 15.90
C GLN A 116 -2.86 1.61 16.71
N THR A 117 -2.78 2.94 16.83
CA THR A 117 -1.62 3.64 17.41
C THR A 117 -1.93 4.42 18.69
N GLY A 118 -3.21 4.58 19.08
CA GLY A 118 -3.63 5.34 20.25
C GLY A 118 -3.35 6.85 20.18
N ARG A 119 -2.92 7.35 19.03
CA ARG A 119 -2.59 8.75 18.73
C ARG A 119 -3.32 9.17 17.48
N ILE A 120 -3.74 10.42 17.33
CA ILE A 120 -4.23 10.89 16.02
C ILE A 120 -2.96 10.97 15.18
N GLY A 121 -2.60 9.86 14.54
CA GLY A 121 -1.33 9.70 13.83
C GLY A 121 -1.43 10.40 12.49
N ASP A 122 -0.53 11.35 12.26
CA ASP A 122 -0.14 11.98 10.98
C ASP A 122 -1.25 12.21 9.95
N GLY A 123 -2.51 12.37 10.37
CA GLY A 123 -3.66 12.79 9.57
C GLY A 123 -4.62 11.71 9.02
N THR A 124 -4.43 10.42 9.28
CA THR A 124 -5.33 9.35 8.74
C THR A 124 -6.42 8.95 9.75
N THR A 125 -7.70 9.09 9.35
CA THR A 125 -8.88 8.71 10.15
C THR A 125 -9.28 7.24 9.93
N GLU A 126 -10.21 6.72 10.73
CA GLU A 126 -10.79 5.38 10.51
C GLU A 126 -11.39 5.25 9.09
N ALA A 127 -12.07 6.30 8.61
CA ALA A 127 -12.59 6.35 7.25
C ALA A 127 -11.48 6.31 6.18
N GLY A 128 -10.36 6.99 6.44
CA GLY A 128 -9.19 6.98 5.56
C GLY A 128 -8.62 5.58 5.42
N TRP A 129 -8.36 4.92 6.54
CA TRP A 129 -7.83 3.56 6.55
C TRP A 129 -8.75 2.53 5.94
N GLU A 130 -10.05 2.61 6.18
CA GLU A 130 -11.00 1.71 5.49
C GLU A 130 -10.95 1.93 3.98
N THR A 131 -10.86 3.18 3.54
CA THR A 131 -10.72 3.48 2.11
C THR A 131 -9.40 2.94 1.54
N GLU A 132 -8.28 3.14 2.25
CA GLU A 132 -6.97 2.59 1.87
C GLU A 132 -6.99 1.06 1.77
N ARG A 133 -7.58 0.39 2.76
CA ARG A 133 -7.77 -1.06 2.77
C ARG A 133 -8.60 -1.51 1.58
N ASP A 134 -9.75 -0.88 1.34
CA ASP A 134 -10.65 -1.26 0.26
C ASP A 134 -9.96 -1.08 -1.12
N ILE A 135 -9.13 -0.04 -1.28
CA ILE A 135 -8.29 0.17 -2.47
C ILE A 135 -7.23 -0.94 -2.61
N ALA A 136 -6.48 -1.21 -1.54
CA ALA A 136 -5.42 -2.21 -1.51
C ALA A 136 -5.96 -3.61 -1.84
N GLU A 137 -7.09 -4.00 -1.24
CA GLU A 137 -7.79 -5.25 -1.49
C GLU A 137 -8.32 -5.33 -2.93
N THR A 138 -8.92 -4.24 -3.44
CA THR A 138 -9.43 -4.17 -4.81
C THR A 138 -8.31 -4.40 -5.83
N LEU A 139 -7.18 -3.71 -5.67
CA LEU A 139 -6.04 -3.83 -6.58
C LEU A 139 -5.31 -5.18 -6.44
N THR A 140 -5.24 -5.72 -5.23
CA THR A 140 -4.70 -7.07 -4.98
C THR A 140 -5.59 -8.14 -5.60
N LYS A 141 -6.93 -8.00 -5.50
CA LYS A 141 -7.89 -8.89 -6.17
C LYS A 141 -7.78 -8.79 -7.69
N LEU A 142 -7.62 -7.59 -8.23
CA LEU A 142 -7.35 -7.39 -9.65
C LEU A 142 -6.06 -8.13 -10.07
N ALA A 143 -4.97 -7.98 -9.31
CA ALA A 143 -3.72 -8.70 -9.57
C ALA A 143 -3.92 -10.22 -9.57
N LYS A 144 -4.59 -10.79 -8.55
CA LYS A 144 -4.94 -12.22 -8.49
C LYS A 144 -5.71 -12.69 -9.72
N ASN A 145 -6.74 -11.95 -10.12
CA ASN A 145 -7.53 -12.29 -11.30
C ASN A 145 -6.67 -12.27 -12.59
N LEU A 146 -5.78 -11.29 -12.73
CA LEU A 146 -4.89 -11.20 -13.90
C LEU A 146 -3.83 -12.32 -13.92
N LEU A 147 -3.40 -12.78 -12.74
CA LEU A 147 -2.53 -13.95 -12.63
C LEU A 147 -3.23 -15.23 -13.09
N SER A 148 -4.52 -15.38 -12.80
CA SER A 148 -5.32 -16.57 -13.15
C SER A 148 -5.91 -16.57 -14.57
N LEU A 149 -5.92 -15.42 -15.26
CA LEU A 149 -6.61 -15.25 -16.56
C LEU A 149 -5.75 -15.58 -17.80
N GLN A 150 -4.52 -16.06 -17.63
CA GLN A 150 -3.65 -16.51 -18.74
C GLN A 150 -2.78 -17.65 -18.25
#